data_AF-A0A3M2D488-F1
#
_entry.id   AF-A0A3M2D488-F1
#
_cell.length_a   1.000
_cell.length_b   1.000
_cell.length_c   1.000
_cell.angle_alpha   90.00
_cell.angle_beta   90.00
_cell.angle_gamma   90.00
#
_symmetry.space_group_name_H-M   'P 1'
#
loop_
_entity.id
_entity.type
_entity.pdbx_description
1 polymer ?
#
loop_
_entity_poly.entity_id
_entity_poly.type
_entity_poly.pdbx_seq_one_letter_code
_entity_poly.pdbx_strand_id
1 'polypeptide(L)'
;MEVLHRRVWVWDGREPEAHCWHLIVRRSVRNPGEIKYSLSNAPEQTSVRRLAYMQGQRYWVERSLQEAKSEVGMGEYQVRLWQGWHHHMAMVLMALLFLLEVRRKHRGALPLLSARDVREVLSILLPRANVTLEDALAQMARRHRRRASAMASHVRKAKQSNEL
;
A
#
# COMPACT_ATOMS: atom_id res chain seq x y z
N MET A 1 5.77 -28.48 -4.72
CA MET A 1 5.07 -27.48 -5.57
C MET A 1 5.60 -27.66 -6.97
N GLU A 2 4.73 -28.05 -7.90
CA GLU A 2 5.10 -28.27 -9.30
C GLU A 2 5.20 -26.92 -10.01
N VAL A 3 6.37 -26.63 -10.57
CA VAL A 3 6.64 -25.41 -11.33
C VAL A 3 7.33 -25.81 -12.62
N LEU A 4 6.74 -25.39 -13.74
CA LEU A 4 7.37 -25.46 -15.05
C LEU A 4 7.87 -24.07 -15.43
N HIS A 5 9.02 -24.05 -16.09
CA HIS A 5 9.64 -22.84 -16.60
C HIS A 5 10.06 -23.04 -18.04
N ARG A 6 9.83 -22.03 -18.87
CA ARG A 6 10.35 -21.97 -20.23
C ARG A 6 10.70 -20.54 -20.60
N ARG A 7 11.71 -20.36 -21.45
CA ARG A 7 11.99 -19.08 -22.10
C ARG A 7 11.08 -18.95 -23.32
N VAL A 8 10.38 -17.83 -23.42
CA VAL A 8 9.42 -17.56 -24.50
C VAL A 8 9.67 -16.17 -25.07
N TRP A 9 9.48 -16.02 -26.37
CA TRP A 9 9.50 -14.72 -27.02
C TRP A 9 8.09 -14.13 -26.96
N VAL A 10 7.96 -12.93 -26.43
CA VAL A 10 6.70 -12.21 -26.28
C VAL A 10 6.80 -10.92 -27.08
N TRP A 11 5.79 -10.65 -27.89
CA TRP A 11 5.67 -9.43 -28.67
C TRP A 11 4.28 -8.84 -28.47
N ASP A 12 4.21 -7.55 -28.19
CA ASP A 12 2.96 -6.82 -27.88
C ASP A 12 2.36 -6.09 -29.10
N GLY A 13 3.02 -6.16 -30.25
CA GLY A 13 2.60 -5.49 -31.48
C GLY A 13 2.93 -4.00 -31.55
N ARG A 14 3.56 -3.43 -30.51
CA ARG A 14 3.91 -2.01 -30.41
C ARG A 14 5.42 -1.80 -30.43
N GLU A 15 6.15 -2.70 -29.78
CA GLU A 15 7.61 -2.65 -29.75
C GLU A 15 8.20 -3.18 -31.08
N PRO A 16 9.36 -2.66 -31.51
CA PRO A 16 9.99 -3.08 -32.77
C PRO A 16 10.37 -4.56 -32.80
N GLU A 17 10.64 -5.15 -31.63
CA GLU A 17 11.17 -6.50 -31.51
C GLU A 17 10.42 -7.30 -30.42
N ALA A 18 10.42 -8.62 -30.57
CA ALA A 18 9.98 -9.51 -29.50
C ALA A 18 11.04 -9.57 -28.40
N HIS A 19 10.62 -9.66 -27.15
CA HIS A 19 11.52 -9.82 -26.02
C HIS A 19 11.47 -11.24 -25.46
N CYS A 20 12.62 -11.77 -25.03
CA CYS A 20 12.71 -13.09 -24.43
C CYS A 20 12.42 -13.02 -22.91
N TRP A 21 11.32 -13.63 -22.47
CA TRP A 21 10.82 -13.60 -21.10
C TRP A 21 10.81 -15.00 -20.47
N HIS A 22 10.70 -15.05 -19.15
CA HIS A 22 10.45 -16.29 -18.41
C HIS A 22 8.94 -16.56 -18.33
N LEU A 23 8.47 -17.65 -18.93
CA LEU A 23 7.16 -18.22 -18.65
C LEU A 23 7.25 -19.14 -17.44
N ILE A 24 6.47 -18.84 -16.40
CA ILE A 24 6.37 -19.63 -15.18
C ILE A 24 4.96 -20.19 -15.10
N VAL A 25 4.84 -21.50 -15.09
CA VAL A 25 3.56 -22.21 -14.93
C VAL A 25 3.60 -22.94 -13.61
N ARG A 26 2.62 -22.67 -12.75
CA ARG A 26 2.56 -23.25 -11.41
C ARG A 26 1.21 -23.88 -11.16
N ARG A 27 1.24 -25.10 -10.64
CA ARG A 27 0.05 -25.78 -10.13
C ARG A 27 -0.20 -25.37 -8.68
N SER A 28 -1.44 -24.99 -8.36
CA SER A 28 -1.82 -24.70 -6.97
C SER A 28 -1.79 -25.98 -6.14
N VAL A 29 -1.21 -25.89 -4.92
CA VAL A 29 -1.15 -27.02 -3.99
C VAL A 29 -2.53 -27.28 -3.36
N ARG A 30 -3.32 -26.22 -3.15
CA ARG A 30 -4.66 -26.31 -2.55
C ARG A 30 -5.74 -26.77 -3.53
N ASN A 31 -5.57 -26.44 -4.82
CA ASN A 31 -6.49 -26.82 -5.88
C ASN A 31 -5.68 -27.30 -7.10
N PRO A 32 -5.41 -28.61 -7.24
CA PRO A 32 -4.58 -29.14 -8.32
C PRO A 32 -5.07 -28.83 -9.74
N GLY A 33 -6.35 -28.49 -9.91
CA GLY A 33 -6.93 -28.05 -11.19
C GLY A 33 -6.62 -26.58 -11.53
N GLU A 34 -6.19 -25.77 -10.57
CA GLU A 34 -5.86 -24.36 -10.79
C GLU A 34 -4.39 -24.22 -11.22
N ILE A 35 -4.18 -23.87 -12.49
CA ILE A 35 -2.87 -23.59 -13.07
C ILE A 35 -2.71 -22.08 -13.24
N LYS A 36 -1.60 -21.53 -12.75
CA LYS A 36 -1.26 -20.11 -12.86
C LYS A 36 -0.11 -19.91 -13.82
N TYR A 37 -0.32 -19.00 -14.77
CA TYR A 37 0.68 -18.57 -15.74
C TYR A 37 1.19 -17.19 -15.35
N SER A 38 2.49 -16.96 -15.46
CA SER A 38 3.09 -15.64 -15.27
C SER A 38 4.28 -15.46 -16.19
N LEU A 39 4.45 -14.23 -16.65
CA LEU A 39 5.63 -13.79 -17.40
C LEU A 39 6.52 -12.96 -16.47
N SER A 40 7.83 -13.09 -16.62
CA SER A 40 8.82 -12.31 -15.89
C SER A 40 9.97 -11.87 -16.80
N ASN A 41 10.33 -10.59 -16.71
CA ASN A 41 11.48 -9.98 -17.37
C ASN A 41 12.77 -10.03 -16.51
N ALA A 42 12.80 -10.91 -15.49
CA ALA A 42 13.99 -11.10 -14.66
C ALA A 42 15.22 -11.51 -15.51
N PRO A 43 16.45 -11.27 -15.01
CA PRO A 43 17.67 -11.71 -15.68
C PRO A 43 17.63 -13.20 -16.02
N GLU A 44 18.22 -13.58 -17.16
CA GLU A 44 18.19 -14.95 -17.66
C GLU A 44 18.73 -15.99 -16.68
N GLN A 45 19.72 -15.60 -15.87
CA GLN A 45 20.38 -16.44 -14.88
C GLN A 45 19.51 -16.66 -13.62
N THR A 46 18.30 -16.06 -13.56
CA THR A 46 17.40 -16.20 -12.41
C THR A 46 16.89 -17.64 -12.32
N SER A 47 17.20 -18.30 -11.20
CA SER A 47 16.79 -19.69 -10.97
C SER A 47 15.26 -19.84 -10.96
N VAL A 48 14.79 -21.01 -11.41
CA VAL A 48 13.35 -21.38 -11.38
C VAL A 48 12.79 -21.26 -9.96
N ARG A 49 13.57 -21.64 -8.95
CA ARG A 49 13.19 -21.49 -7.53
C ARG A 49 12.95 -20.03 -7.15
N ARG A 50 13.81 -19.11 -7.60
CA ARG A 50 13.64 -17.67 -7.34
C ARG A 50 12.43 -17.10 -8.07
N LEU A 51 12.20 -17.49 -9.32
CA LEU A 51 11.01 -17.08 -10.08
C LEU A 51 9.71 -17.58 -9.42
N ALA A 52 9.68 -18.84 -9.00
CA ALA A 52 8.56 -19.42 -8.26
C ALA A 52 8.31 -18.70 -6.94
N TYR A 53 9.38 -18.35 -6.21
CA TYR A 53 9.30 -17.56 -4.99
C TYR A 53 8.67 -16.18 -5.24
N MET A 54 9.16 -15.45 -6.25
CA MET A 54 8.64 -14.14 -6.65
C MET A 54 7.15 -14.21 -7.02
N GLN A 55 6.76 -15.20 -7.84
CA GLN A 55 5.36 -15.43 -8.20
C GLN A 55 4.49 -15.69 -6.95
N GLY A 56 5.01 -16.44 -5.98
CA GLY A 56 4.35 -16.71 -4.71
C GLY A 56 4.18 -15.49 -3.81
N GLN A 57 5.02 -14.46 -3.95
CA GLN A 57 4.95 -13.25 -3.12
C GLN A 57 3.71 -12.39 -3.40
N ARG A 58 3.06 -12.56 -4.56
CA ARG A 58 1.85 -11.79 -4.92
C ARG A 58 0.78 -11.86 -3.83
N TYR A 59 0.56 -13.04 -3.24
CA TYR A 59 -0.40 -13.20 -2.14
C TYR A 59 -0.05 -12.34 -0.93
N TRP A 60 1.23 -12.29 -0.55
CA TRP A 60 1.67 -11.49 0.60
C TRP A 60 1.56 -9.99 0.32
N VAL A 61 1.85 -9.55 -0.91
CA VAL A 61 1.64 -8.15 -1.32
C VAL A 61 0.16 -7.76 -1.24
N GLU A 62 -0.73 -8.59 -1.80
CA GLU A 62 -2.17 -8.38 -1.73
C GLU A 62 -2.68 -8.35 -0.28
N ARG A 63 -2.17 -9.25 0.56
CA ARG A 63 -2.54 -9.31 1.97
C ARG A 63 -2.11 -8.05 2.72
N SER A 64 -0.90 -7.55 2.48
CA SER A 64 -0.43 -6.28 3.06
C SER A 64 -1.27 -5.10 2.61
N LEU A 65 -1.69 -5.05 1.33
CA LEU A 65 -2.59 -4.00 0.83
C LEU A 65 -4.00 -4.10 1.42
N GLN A 66 -4.51 -5.32 1.65
CA GLN A 66 -5.78 -5.53 2.32
C GLN A 66 -5.72 -5.04 3.79
N GLU A 67 -4.64 -5.38 4.50
CA GLU A 67 -4.38 -4.91 5.86
C GLU A 67 -4.25 -3.38 5.90
N ALA A 68 -3.54 -2.79 4.93
CA ALA A 68 -3.41 -1.33 4.79
C ALA A 68 -4.77 -0.62 4.71
N LYS A 69 -5.68 -1.17 3.89
CA LYS A 69 -7.02 -0.63 3.71
C LYS A 69 -7.89 -0.79 4.94
N SER A 70 -7.83 -1.96 5.58
CA SER A 70 -8.78 -2.33 6.64
C SER A 70 -8.38 -1.81 8.02
N GLU A 71 -7.08 -1.70 8.30
CA GLU A 71 -6.58 -1.45 9.66
C GLU A 71 -5.92 -0.08 9.85
N VAL A 72 -5.37 0.53 8.78
CA VAL A 72 -4.61 1.80 8.88
C VAL A 72 -5.11 2.88 7.92
N GLY A 73 -6.35 2.75 7.42
CA GLY A 73 -7.03 3.84 6.72
C GLY A 73 -6.51 4.14 5.31
N MET A 74 -5.84 3.20 4.63
CA MET A 74 -5.40 3.41 3.24
C MET A 74 -6.57 3.73 2.30
N GLY A 75 -7.77 3.21 2.59
CA GLY A 75 -8.98 3.47 1.79
C GLY A 75 -9.81 4.67 2.25
N GLU A 76 -9.42 5.36 3.33
CA GLU A 76 -10.28 6.31 4.04
C GLU A 76 -9.84 7.78 3.88
N TYR A 77 -8.97 8.08 2.90
CA TYR A 77 -8.52 9.45 2.65
C TYR A 77 -9.56 10.25 1.86
N GLN A 78 -9.73 11.53 2.22
CA GLN A 78 -10.61 12.47 1.51
C GLN A 78 -9.83 13.58 0.78
N VAL A 79 -8.52 13.40 0.61
CA VAL A 79 -7.62 14.38 -0.03
C VAL A 79 -7.77 14.35 -1.55
N ARG A 80 -7.76 15.53 -2.18
CA ARG A 80 -7.91 15.71 -3.64
C ARG A 80 -6.63 16.19 -4.34
N LEU A 81 -5.62 16.58 -3.58
CA LEU A 81 -4.34 17.06 -4.11
C LEU A 81 -3.29 15.96 -4.01
N TRP A 82 -2.41 15.87 -5.01
CA TRP A 82 -1.29 14.92 -5.05
C TRP A 82 -0.47 14.91 -3.77
N GLN A 83 -0.07 16.08 -3.27
CA GLN A 83 0.73 16.20 -2.04
C GLN A 83 0.01 15.66 -0.81
N GLY A 84 -1.31 15.91 -0.70
CA GLY A 84 -2.12 15.39 0.39
C GLY A 84 -2.21 13.86 0.35
N TRP A 85 -2.43 13.30 -0.84
CA TRP A 85 -2.44 11.85 -1.06
C TRP A 85 -1.08 11.22 -0.74
N HIS A 86 0.00 11.82 -1.23
CA HIS A 86 1.35 11.33 -0.99
C HIS A 86 1.71 11.31 0.49
N HIS A 87 1.37 12.37 1.23
CA HIS A 87 1.56 12.42 2.68
C HIS A 87 0.73 11.34 3.40
N HIS A 88 -0.54 11.15 3.00
CA HIS A 88 -1.38 10.08 3.54
C HIS A 88 -0.75 8.69 3.32
N MET A 89 -0.27 8.42 2.11
CA MET A 89 0.38 7.16 1.79
C MET A 89 1.66 6.94 2.60
N ALA A 90 2.45 7.98 2.84
CA ALA A 90 3.62 7.89 3.72
C ALA A 90 3.23 7.52 5.16
N MET A 91 2.17 8.14 5.70
CA MET A 91 1.64 7.80 7.04
C MET A 91 1.14 6.35 7.11
N VAL A 92 0.41 5.89 6.08
CA VAL A 92 -0.04 4.48 5.96
C VAL A 92 1.13 3.51 5.99
N LEU A 93 2.20 3.79 5.23
CA LEU A 93 3.39 2.94 5.19
C LEU A 93 4.12 2.90 6.55
N MET A 94 4.21 4.04 7.24
CA MET A 94 4.77 4.09 8.60
C MET A 94 3.92 3.29 9.61
N ALA A 95 2.60 3.38 9.52
CA ALA A 95 1.70 2.60 10.38
C ALA A 95 1.83 1.08 10.12
N LEU A 96 1.91 0.66 8.84
CA LEU A 96 2.17 -0.75 8.49
C LEU A 96 3.52 -1.23 9.03
N LEU A 97 4.57 -0.40 8.93
CA LEU A 97 5.89 -0.74 9.48
C LEU A 97 5.80 -0.95 11.00
N PHE A 98 5.14 -0.04 11.72
CA PHE A 98 4.91 -0.18 13.15
C PHE A 98 4.19 -1.50 13.48
N LEU A 99 3.09 -1.82 12.80
CA LEU A 99 2.34 -3.05 13.03
C LEU A 99 3.19 -4.30 12.78
N LEU A 100 4.00 -4.29 11.71
CA LEU A 100 4.95 -5.35 11.40
C LEU A 100 5.99 -5.53 12.51
N GLU A 101 6.55 -4.45 13.04
CA GLU A 101 7.54 -4.49 14.11
C GLU A 101 6.97 -5.03 15.42
N VAL A 102 5.76 -4.61 15.80
CA VAL A 102 5.05 -5.15 16.97
C VAL A 102 4.85 -6.66 16.81
N ARG A 103 4.31 -7.09 15.66
CA ARG A 103 4.11 -8.52 15.38
C ARG A 103 5.43 -9.31 15.39
N ARG A 104 6.51 -8.73 14.86
CA ARG A 104 7.84 -9.36 14.86
C ARG A 104 8.36 -9.52 16.28
N LYS A 105 8.24 -8.48 17.11
CA LYS A 105 8.70 -8.47 18.51
C LYS A 105 7.96 -9.50 19.37
N HIS A 106 6.66 -9.68 19.13
CA HIS A 106 5.80 -10.55 19.94
C HIS A 106 5.56 -11.94 19.34
N ARG A 107 6.19 -12.29 18.21
CA ARG A 107 5.97 -13.56 17.49
C ARG A 107 6.11 -14.81 18.36
N GLY A 108 7.05 -14.81 19.31
CA GLY A 108 7.27 -15.97 20.20
C GLY A 108 6.17 -16.18 21.23
N ALA A 109 5.62 -15.09 21.79
CA ALA A 109 4.58 -15.16 22.83
C ALA A 109 3.17 -15.18 22.24
N LEU A 110 2.95 -14.47 21.13
CA LEU A 110 1.66 -14.29 20.46
C LEU A 110 1.79 -14.61 18.97
N PRO A 111 1.89 -15.89 18.59
CA PRO A 111 2.16 -16.29 17.20
C PRO A 111 1.04 -15.92 16.22
N LEU A 112 -0.19 -15.75 16.71
CA LEU A 112 -1.37 -15.39 15.92
C LEU A 112 -1.72 -13.89 15.97
N LEU A 113 -0.85 -13.05 16.56
CA LEU A 113 -1.10 -11.61 16.68
C LEU A 113 -1.34 -10.96 15.31
N SER A 114 -2.54 -10.43 15.11
CA SER A 114 -2.94 -9.74 13.89
C SER A 114 -2.75 -8.23 14.00
N ALA A 115 -2.73 -7.54 12.85
CA ALA A 115 -2.73 -6.08 12.82
C ALA A 115 -3.97 -5.48 13.51
N ARG A 116 -5.12 -6.14 13.37
CA ARG A 116 -6.37 -5.74 14.01
C ARG A 116 -6.25 -5.73 15.53
N ASP A 117 -5.67 -6.78 16.11
CA ASP A 117 -5.48 -6.89 17.56
C ASP A 117 -4.62 -5.74 18.08
N VAL A 118 -3.50 -5.45 17.38
CA VAL A 118 -2.61 -4.34 17.75
C VAL A 118 -3.34 -3.00 17.65
N ARG A 119 -4.11 -2.78 16.58
CA ARG A 119 -4.92 -1.57 16.39
C ARG A 119 -5.97 -1.43 17.50
N GLU A 120 -6.67 -2.50 17.86
CA GLU A 120 -7.67 -2.50 18.95
C GLU A 120 -7.03 -2.19 20.30
N VAL A 121 -5.89 -2.81 20.62
CA VAL A 121 -5.11 -2.48 21.82
C VAL A 121 -4.69 -1.02 21.82
N LEU A 122 -4.17 -0.49 20.72
CA LEU A 122 -3.83 0.93 20.61
C LEU A 122 -5.04 1.83 20.79
N SER A 123 -6.23 1.45 20.29
CA SER A 123 -7.45 2.25 20.48
C SER A 123 -7.88 2.38 21.95
N ILE A 124 -7.46 1.44 22.79
CA ILE A 124 -7.70 1.43 24.23
C ILE A 124 -6.59 2.17 24.97
N LEU A 125 -5.32 1.92 24.60
CA LEU A 125 -4.15 2.45 25.29
C LEU A 125 -3.81 3.89 24.92
N LEU A 126 -3.99 4.27 23.65
CA LEU A 126 -3.81 5.65 23.24
C LEU A 126 -4.91 6.44 23.95
N PRO A 127 -4.53 7.46 24.74
CA PRO A 127 -5.53 8.33 25.31
C PRO A 127 -6.35 8.85 24.14
N ARG A 128 -7.67 8.57 24.13
CA ARG A 128 -8.59 9.50 23.48
C ARG A 128 -8.26 10.80 24.15
N ALA A 129 -7.56 11.68 23.44
CA ALA A 129 -7.19 12.96 24.02
C ALA A 129 -8.45 13.46 24.69
N ASN A 130 -8.42 13.66 26.01
CA ASN A 130 -9.50 14.35 26.70
C ASN A 130 -9.43 15.75 26.11
N VAL A 131 -10.02 15.93 24.93
CA VAL A 131 -9.97 17.16 24.17
C VAL A 131 -10.74 18.13 25.02
N THR A 132 -10.01 18.97 25.74
CA THR A 132 -10.62 20.02 26.53
C THR A 132 -11.32 20.98 25.57
N LEU A 133 -12.27 21.77 26.09
CA LEU A 133 -12.88 22.81 25.28
C LEU A 133 -11.83 23.76 24.69
N GLU A 134 -10.76 24.05 25.45
CA GLU A 134 -9.64 24.87 24.99
C GLU A 134 -8.91 24.24 23.80
N ASP A 135 -8.60 22.95 23.86
CA ASP A 135 -7.99 22.22 22.73
C ASP A 135 -8.88 22.24 21.49
N ALA A 136 -10.19 22.06 21.67
CA ALA A 136 -11.16 22.11 20.58
C ALA A 136 -11.21 23.50 19.92
N LEU A 137 -11.23 24.57 20.74
CA LEU A 137 -11.20 25.95 20.27
C LEU A 137 -9.88 26.28 19.56
N ALA A 138 -8.74 25.85 20.10
CA ALA A 138 -7.43 26.04 19.49
C ALA A 138 -7.32 25.30 18.14
N GLN A 139 -7.86 24.08 18.03
CA GLN A 139 -7.93 23.36 16.76
C GLN A 139 -8.88 24.05 15.76
N MET A 140 -10.03 24.54 16.22
CA MET A 140 -10.97 25.28 15.39
C MET A 140 -10.32 26.56 14.83
N ALA A 141 -9.65 27.35 15.67
CA ALA A 141 -8.93 28.55 15.24
C ALA A 141 -7.85 28.22 14.19
N ARG A 142 -7.09 27.13 14.38
CA ARG A 142 -6.13 26.64 13.38
C ARG A 142 -6.80 26.29 12.05
N ARG A 143 -7.94 25.57 12.07
CA ARG A 143 -8.71 25.24 10.86
C ARG A 143 -9.26 26.50 10.17
N HIS A 144 -9.70 27.49 10.93
CA HIS A 144 -10.20 28.77 10.39
C HIS A 144 -9.09 29.54 9.67
N ARG A 145 -7.91 29.66 10.30
CA ARG A 145 -6.74 30.30 9.66
C ARG A 145 -6.37 29.61 8.35
N ARG A 146 -6.30 28.28 8.33
CA ARG A 146 -6.00 27.51 7.11
C ARG A 146 -7.05 27.71 6.02
N ARG A 147 -8.34 27.72 6.36
CA ARG A 147 -9.43 28.03 5.41
C ARG A 147 -9.30 29.44 4.84
N ALA A 148 -9.06 30.44 5.69
CA ALA A 148 -8.86 31.82 5.24
C ALA A 148 -7.68 31.95 4.27
N SER A 149 -6.53 31.34 4.59
CA SER A 149 -5.37 31.31 3.70
C SER A 149 -5.67 30.62 2.36
N ALA A 150 -6.39 29.49 2.38
CA ALA A 150 -6.77 28.77 1.16
C ALA A 150 -7.74 29.60 0.29
N MET A 151 -8.76 30.22 0.90
CA MET A 151 -9.69 31.13 0.22
C MET A 151 -8.96 32.32 -0.41
N ALA A 152 -8.08 32.98 0.33
CA ALA A 152 -7.27 34.08 -0.18
C ALA A 152 -6.38 33.64 -1.36
N SER A 153 -5.77 32.45 -1.26
CA SER A 153 -4.99 31.89 -2.37
C SER A 153 -5.84 31.58 -3.61
N HIS A 154 -7.05 31.07 -3.42
CA HIS A 154 -7.98 30.78 -4.52
C HIS A 154 -8.41 32.07 -5.23
N VAL A 155 -8.75 33.11 -4.46
CA VAL A 155 -9.09 34.44 -5.01
C VAL A 155 -7.94 35.03 -5.81
N ARG A 156 -6.69 34.94 -5.31
CA ARG A 156 -5.51 35.43 -6.04
C ARG A 156 -5.30 34.69 -7.36
N LYS A 157 -5.39 33.35 -7.36
CA LYS A 157 -5.25 32.55 -8.58
C LYS A 157 -6.34 32.85 -9.61
N ALA A 158 -7.59 33.03 -9.16
CA ALA A 158 -8.71 33.36 -10.03
C ALA A 158 -8.55 34.73 -10.70
N LYS A 159 -8.00 35.74 -10.00
CA LYS A 159 -7.66 37.04 -10.59
C LYS A 159 -6.56 36.92 -11.64
N GLN A 160 -5.51 36.18 -11.32
CA GLN A 160 -4.35 36.01 -12.20
C GLN A 160 -4.66 35.23 -13.49
N SER A 161 -5.65 34.33 -13.46
CA SER A 161 -6.15 33.64 -14.66
C SER A 161 -7.11 34.47 -15.52
N ASN A 162 -7.61 35.60 -15.00
CA ASN A 162 -8.57 36.47 -15.69
C ASN A 162 -7.90 37.73 -16.29
N GLU A 163 -6.60 37.91 -16.04
CA GLU A 163 -5.73 38.96 -16.57
C GLU A 163 -4.83 38.47 -17.72
N LEU A 164 -4.96 37.19 -18.11
CA LEU A 164 -4.35 36.55 -19.29
C LEU A 164 -5.43 36.25 -20.32
#